data_AF-A0AAE8W2B7-F1
#
_entry.id   AF-A0AAE8W2B7-F1
#
_cell.length_a   1.000
_cell.length_b   1.000
_cell.length_c   1.000
_cell.angle_alpha   90.00
_cell.angle_beta   90.00
_cell.angle_gamma   90.00
#
_symmetry.space_group_name_H-M   'P 1'
#
loop_
_entity.id
_entity.type
_entity.pdbx_description
1 polymer ?
#
loop_
_entity_poly.entity_id
_entity_poly.type
_entity_poly.pdbx_seq_one_letter_code
_entity_poly.pdbx_strand_id
1 'polypeptide(L)'
;MSDDHVYLTLAEGHEDDTRWAYGTGFEDPLHGVDTTVPEGVDTAELAAVCVALADDALVSAQRLAEWTTRAPELEEEVALANIGLDLLGQARLLYSRAGQVDGTGRGEDAYAYFRDADDFRNVRLAELPNDDFAFSVVRLLILSTWRLAHFERLVTHPDPVLSAIAAKGVKELTYHRQYAADWVVRLGDGTEESHRRMRRALERVAPYFGELFTAYDVRDEVAAVLRQVTEAAGLPMPVYRPLPGAGRNGDHTEHLAPLLAELQSVARAHPEATW
;
A
#
# COMPACT_ATOMS: atom_id res chain seq x y z
N MET A 1 12.13 -32.20 28.61
CA MET A 1 12.95 -31.19 27.91
C MET A 1 13.14 -31.70 26.50
N SER A 2 12.18 -31.42 25.62
CA SER A 2 12.38 -31.53 24.18
C SER A 2 12.41 -30.10 23.66
N ASP A 3 13.57 -29.69 23.13
CA ASP A 3 13.69 -28.51 22.30
C ASP A 3 13.03 -28.83 20.96
N ASP A 4 11.76 -28.46 20.81
CA ASP A 4 11.13 -28.37 19.50
C ASP A 4 11.60 -27.07 18.85
N HIS A 5 12.67 -27.19 18.06
CA HIS A 5 13.15 -26.12 17.21
C HIS A 5 12.11 -25.81 16.12
N VAL A 6 11.45 -24.65 16.26
CA VAL A 6 10.55 -24.00 15.29
C VAL A 6 11.15 -23.89 13.86
N TYR A 7 12.46 -24.06 13.73
CA TYR A 7 13.18 -24.03 12.45
C TYR A 7 13.02 -25.31 11.61
N LEU A 8 12.61 -26.45 12.19
CA LEU A 8 12.44 -27.69 11.42
C LEU A 8 11.12 -27.73 10.64
N THR A 9 10.08 -27.04 11.10
CA THR A 9 8.81 -26.91 10.34
C THR A 9 8.93 -26.04 9.09
N LEU A 10 10.04 -25.32 8.91
CA LEU A 10 10.35 -24.59 7.68
C LEU A 10 11.06 -25.45 6.62
N ALA A 11 11.59 -26.62 7.01
CA ALA A 11 12.35 -27.48 6.10
C ALA A 11 11.52 -28.61 5.47
N GLU A 12 10.37 -28.96 6.05
CA GLU A 12 9.53 -30.07 5.60
C GLU A 12 8.16 -29.56 5.12
N GLY A 13 8.11 -29.10 3.87
CA GLY A 13 6.84 -28.84 3.18
C GLY A 13 6.98 -27.99 1.92
N HIS A 14 6.77 -28.65 0.77
CA HIS A 14 6.52 -28.13 -0.59
C HIS A 14 7.64 -28.35 -1.61
N GLU A 15 7.60 -29.53 -2.23
CA GLU A 15 8.38 -29.93 -3.42
C GLU A 15 8.03 -29.16 -4.71
N ASP A 16 7.42 -27.96 -4.67
CA ASP A 16 7.08 -27.25 -5.92
C ASP A 16 6.95 -25.72 -5.82
N ASP A 17 7.72 -25.05 -4.95
CA ASP A 17 7.70 -23.58 -4.87
C ASP A 17 9.10 -22.97 -5.06
N THR A 18 9.36 -22.49 -6.27
CA THR A 18 10.40 -21.48 -6.57
C THR A 18 10.03 -20.11 -5.96
N ARG A 19 9.63 -20.08 -4.68
CA ARG A 19 9.36 -18.87 -3.90
C ARG A 19 10.47 -18.67 -2.89
N TRP A 20 11.59 -18.16 -3.36
CA TRP A 20 12.56 -17.55 -2.45
C TRP A 20 11.98 -16.27 -1.87
N ALA A 21 12.39 -15.94 -0.65
CA ALA A 21 12.04 -14.76 0.14
C ALA A 21 12.52 -13.41 -0.46
N TYR A 22 12.59 -13.31 -1.79
CA TYR A 22 13.08 -12.16 -2.53
C TYR A 22 12.20 -11.92 -3.75
N GLY A 23 11.19 -11.05 -3.61
CA GLY A 23 10.37 -10.56 -4.71
C GLY A 23 9.54 -11.64 -5.43
N THR A 24 8.42 -11.21 -6.01
CA THR A 24 7.78 -12.01 -7.07
C THR A 24 8.82 -12.29 -8.16
N GLY A 25 8.94 -13.55 -8.62
CA GLY A 25 9.99 -13.99 -9.55
C GLY A 25 10.21 -13.10 -10.78
N PHE A 26 11.37 -13.25 -11.42
CA PHE A 26 11.91 -12.43 -12.53
C PHE A 26 11.04 -12.35 -13.81
N GLU A 27 9.82 -12.87 -13.81
CA GLU A 27 8.90 -12.73 -14.93
C GLU A 27 8.24 -11.35 -14.88
N ASP A 28 8.39 -10.61 -15.98
CA ASP A 28 7.65 -9.36 -16.19
C ASP A 28 6.14 -9.68 -16.14
N PRO A 29 5.39 -9.13 -15.16
CA PRO A 29 3.97 -9.44 -14.98
C PRO A 29 3.11 -9.00 -16.17
N LEU A 30 3.66 -8.16 -17.07
CA LEU A 30 3.00 -7.71 -18.29
C LEU A 30 3.47 -8.46 -19.54
N HIS A 31 4.39 -9.43 -19.41
CA HIS A 31 4.87 -10.20 -20.55
C HIS A 31 3.71 -10.94 -21.24
N GLY A 32 3.46 -10.58 -22.50
CA GLY A 32 2.38 -11.19 -23.31
C GLY A 32 0.99 -10.60 -23.04
N VAL A 33 0.87 -9.57 -22.21
CA VAL A 33 -0.38 -8.82 -22.02
C VAL A 33 -0.57 -7.86 -23.19
N ASP A 34 -1.75 -7.90 -23.81
CA ASP A 34 -2.12 -6.93 -24.85
C ASP A 34 -2.25 -5.54 -24.21
N THR A 35 -1.53 -4.55 -24.73
CA THR A 35 -1.54 -3.17 -24.21
C THR A 35 -2.56 -2.28 -24.91
N THR A 36 -3.25 -2.78 -25.94
CA THR A 36 -4.31 -2.03 -26.61
C THR A 36 -5.44 -1.73 -25.63
N VAL A 37 -5.97 -0.51 -25.68
CA VAL A 37 -7.13 -0.15 -24.85
C VAL A 37 -8.38 -0.74 -25.51
N PRO A 38 -9.14 -1.60 -24.82
CA PRO A 38 -10.34 -2.21 -25.39
C PRO A 38 -11.42 -1.18 -25.76
N GLU A 39 -12.23 -1.51 -26.77
CA GLU A 39 -13.36 -0.68 -27.17
C GLU A 39 -14.35 -0.51 -26.01
N GLY A 40 -14.76 0.73 -25.73
CA GLY A 40 -15.68 1.07 -24.64
C GLY A 40 -15.03 1.39 -23.30
N VAL A 41 -13.71 1.25 -23.16
CA VAL A 41 -12.97 1.75 -21.99
C VAL A 41 -12.70 3.25 -22.16
N ASP A 42 -13.12 4.07 -21.19
CA ASP A 42 -12.76 5.49 -21.14
C ASP A 42 -11.30 5.64 -20.70
N THR A 43 -10.47 6.18 -21.59
CA THR A 43 -9.04 6.34 -21.36
C THR A 43 -8.72 7.37 -20.27
N ALA A 44 -9.56 8.40 -20.11
CA ALA A 44 -9.38 9.41 -19.07
C ALA A 44 -9.73 8.84 -17.69
N GLU A 45 -10.80 8.04 -17.60
CA GLU A 45 -11.16 7.33 -16.37
C GLU A 45 -10.08 6.31 -15.99
N LEU A 46 -9.61 5.52 -16.97
CA LEU A 46 -8.53 4.55 -16.76
C LEU A 46 -7.24 5.23 -16.27
N ALA A 47 -6.83 6.35 -16.90
CA ALA A 47 -5.69 7.13 -16.46
C ALA A 47 -5.85 7.62 -15.01
N ALA A 48 -7.02 8.18 -14.67
CA ALA A 48 -7.29 8.69 -13.34
C ALA A 48 -7.25 7.59 -12.27
N VAL A 49 -7.81 6.41 -12.56
CA VAL A 49 -7.74 5.23 -11.68
C VAL A 49 -6.28 4.79 -11.49
N CYS A 50 -5.52 4.67 -12.58
CA CYS A 50 -4.11 4.29 -12.51
C CYS A 50 -3.30 5.26 -11.65
N VAL A 51 -3.45 6.58 -11.86
CA VAL A 51 -2.75 7.61 -11.06
C VAL A 51 -3.15 7.53 -9.59
N ALA A 52 -4.44 7.42 -9.28
CA ALA A 52 -4.94 7.34 -7.91
C ALA A 52 -4.34 6.13 -7.16
N LEU A 53 -4.31 4.95 -7.80
CA LEU A 53 -3.75 3.73 -7.22
C LEU A 53 -2.22 3.78 -7.09
N ALA A 54 -1.54 4.42 -8.05
CA ALA A 54 -0.10 4.62 -8.05
C ALA A 54 0.33 5.58 -6.94
N ASP A 55 -0.37 6.69 -6.77
CA ASP A 55 -0.10 7.70 -5.74
C ASP A 55 -0.20 7.08 -4.34
N ASP A 56 -1.27 6.32 -4.08
CA ASP A 56 -1.42 5.58 -2.83
C ASP A 56 -0.22 4.65 -2.55
N ALA A 57 0.28 3.98 -3.59
CA ALA A 57 1.35 3.00 -3.48
C ALA A 57 2.71 3.69 -3.29
N LEU A 58 3.03 4.71 -4.09
CA LEU A 58 4.26 5.48 -4.00
C LEU A 58 4.38 6.18 -2.65
N VAL A 59 3.32 6.84 -2.19
CA VAL A 59 3.33 7.57 -0.91
C VAL A 59 3.46 6.59 0.26
N SER A 60 2.79 5.44 0.21
CA SER A 60 2.95 4.39 1.22
C SER A 60 4.37 3.80 1.22
N ALA A 61 4.94 3.54 0.03
CA ALA A 61 6.32 3.05 -0.11
C ALA A 61 7.32 4.06 0.47
N GLN A 62 7.17 5.35 0.19
CA GLN A 62 8.03 6.39 0.73
C GLN A 62 7.96 6.44 2.26
N ARG A 63 6.77 6.32 2.84
CA ARG A 63 6.63 6.24 4.29
C ARG A 63 7.27 4.98 4.86
N LEU A 64 7.14 3.83 4.20
CA LEU A 64 7.80 2.60 4.68
C LEU A 64 9.33 2.70 4.62
N ALA A 65 9.89 3.39 3.61
CA ALA A 65 11.33 3.62 3.51
C ALA A 65 11.90 4.43 4.69
N GLU A 66 11.11 5.30 5.33
CA GLU A 66 11.53 6.02 6.54
C GLU A 66 11.84 5.10 7.74
N TRP A 67 11.40 3.83 7.70
CA TRP A 67 11.73 2.82 8.72
C TRP A 67 13.11 2.19 8.53
N THR A 68 13.76 2.36 7.38
CA THR A 68 15.13 1.86 7.17
C THR A 68 16.07 2.54 8.16
N THR A 69 16.84 1.73 8.90
CA THR A 69 17.69 2.06 10.06
C THR A 69 16.94 2.48 11.33
N ARG A 70 15.61 2.35 11.37
CA ARG A 70 14.75 2.82 12.49
C ARG A 70 13.75 1.78 13.01
N ALA A 71 13.60 0.64 12.34
CA ALA A 71 12.66 -0.40 12.76
C ALA A 71 13.06 -1.00 14.12
N PRO A 72 12.10 -1.55 14.89
CA PRO A 72 12.39 -2.13 16.20
C PRO A 72 13.38 -3.30 16.16
N GLU A 73 13.34 -4.07 15.08
CA GLU A 73 14.15 -5.28 14.86
C GLU A 73 14.55 -5.36 13.37
N LEU A 74 15.64 -6.07 13.06
CA LEU A 74 16.17 -6.17 11.69
C LEU A 74 15.20 -6.92 10.77
N GLU A 75 14.54 -7.94 11.29
CA GLU A 75 13.51 -8.72 10.62
C GLU A 75 12.36 -7.82 10.16
N GLU A 76 11.98 -6.86 11.00
CA GLU A 76 10.92 -5.90 10.69
C GLU A 76 11.37 -4.84 9.70
N GLU A 77 12.62 -4.42 9.75
CA GLU A 77 13.20 -3.57 8.71
C GLU A 77 13.13 -4.25 7.33
N VAL A 78 13.54 -5.51 7.25
CA VAL A 78 13.53 -6.28 6.00
C VAL A 78 12.10 -6.48 5.50
N ALA A 79 11.17 -6.81 6.39
CA ALA A 79 9.75 -6.97 6.03
C ALA A 79 9.15 -5.66 5.49
N LEU A 80 9.33 -4.54 6.20
CA LEU A 80 8.81 -3.24 5.77
C LEU A 80 9.47 -2.77 4.47
N ALA A 81 10.77 -3.00 4.29
CA ALA A 81 11.46 -2.70 3.04
C ALA A 81 10.92 -3.52 1.87
N ASN A 82 10.66 -4.82 2.07
CA ASN A 82 10.07 -5.67 1.03
C ASN A 82 8.65 -5.21 0.65
N ILE A 83 7.82 -4.88 1.64
CA ILE A 83 6.48 -4.31 1.41
C ILE A 83 6.58 -2.97 0.64
N GLY A 84 7.53 -2.12 1.01
CA GLY A 84 7.80 -0.86 0.30
C GLY A 84 8.21 -1.09 -1.16
N LEU A 85 9.04 -2.09 -1.43
CA LEU A 85 9.46 -2.46 -2.78
C LEU A 85 8.31 -2.98 -3.64
N ASP A 86 7.43 -3.82 -3.08
CA ASP A 86 6.22 -4.28 -3.78
C ASP A 86 5.33 -3.09 -4.18
N LEU A 87 5.07 -2.18 -3.25
CA LEU A 87 4.26 -0.98 -3.49
C LEU A 87 4.90 -0.04 -4.51
N LEU A 88 6.23 0.14 -4.47
CA LEU A 88 6.95 0.89 -5.49
C LEU A 88 6.82 0.23 -6.87
N GLY A 89 6.93 -1.10 -6.94
CA GLY A 89 6.70 -1.87 -8.16
C GLY A 89 5.29 -1.67 -8.73
N GLN A 90 4.26 -1.66 -7.87
CA GLN A 90 2.89 -1.35 -8.26
C GLN A 90 2.77 0.08 -8.82
N ALA A 91 3.35 1.08 -8.13
CA ALA A 91 3.31 2.48 -8.58
C ALA A 91 3.90 2.65 -9.98
N ARG A 92 5.05 2.04 -10.24
CA ARG A 92 5.76 2.06 -11.53
C ARG A 92 4.90 1.54 -12.68
N LEU A 93 4.32 0.36 -12.51
CA LEU A 93 3.44 -0.25 -13.52
C LEU A 93 2.18 0.61 -13.76
N LEU A 94 1.59 1.14 -12.70
CA LEU A 94 0.37 1.96 -12.78
C LEU A 94 0.63 3.32 -13.45
N TYR A 95 1.70 4.03 -13.09
CA TYR A 95 2.04 5.30 -13.77
C TYR A 95 2.41 5.09 -15.23
N SER A 96 3.15 4.01 -15.53
CA SER A 96 3.46 3.64 -16.91
C SER A 96 2.19 3.40 -17.72
N ARG A 97 1.19 2.70 -17.16
CA ARG A 97 -0.12 2.54 -17.81
C ARG A 97 -0.87 3.87 -17.94
N ALA A 98 -0.85 4.72 -16.92
CA ALA A 98 -1.49 6.04 -16.97
C ALA A 98 -0.94 6.89 -18.13
N GLY A 99 0.38 6.95 -18.31
CA GLY A 99 1.01 7.71 -19.40
C GLY A 99 0.73 7.16 -20.80
N GLN A 100 0.48 5.86 -20.93
CA GLN A 100 0.09 5.24 -22.21
C GLN A 100 -1.33 5.63 -22.62
N VAL A 101 -2.23 5.87 -21.66
CA VAL A 101 -3.66 6.04 -21.93
C VAL A 101 -4.15 7.48 -21.74
N ASP A 102 -3.42 8.34 -21.02
CA ASP A 102 -3.79 9.75 -20.82
C ASP A 102 -3.47 10.66 -22.03
N GLY A 103 -2.85 10.10 -23.08
CA GLY A 103 -2.48 10.82 -24.30
C GLY A 103 -1.25 11.72 -24.19
N THR A 104 -0.60 11.78 -23.02
CA THR A 104 0.60 12.61 -22.80
C THR A 104 1.90 11.87 -23.11
N GLY A 105 1.90 10.53 -23.03
CA GLY A 105 3.11 9.72 -23.19
C GLY A 105 4.13 9.89 -22.05
N ARG A 106 3.72 10.48 -20.91
CA ARG A 106 4.57 10.68 -19.74
C ARG A 106 5.00 9.35 -19.13
N GLY A 107 6.28 9.20 -18.79
CA GLY A 107 6.78 8.04 -18.06
C GLY A 107 6.49 8.11 -16.56
N GLU A 108 6.81 7.03 -15.83
CA GLU A 108 6.61 6.92 -14.38
C GLU A 108 7.29 8.05 -13.59
N ASP A 109 8.50 8.45 -13.98
CA ASP A 109 9.26 9.52 -13.32
C ASP A 109 8.58 10.89 -13.44
N ALA A 110 7.94 11.16 -14.59
CA ALA A 110 7.19 12.40 -14.80
C ALA A 110 6.02 12.50 -13.81
N TYR A 111 5.34 11.38 -13.55
CA TYR A 111 4.28 11.32 -12.55
C TYR A 111 4.80 11.40 -11.12
N ALA A 112 5.89 10.71 -10.79
CA ALA A 112 6.40 10.64 -9.43
C ALA A 112 7.08 11.96 -8.99
N TYR A 113 7.87 12.57 -9.87
CA TYR A 113 8.82 13.62 -9.47
C TYR A 113 8.43 15.05 -9.86
N PHE A 114 7.57 15.21 -10.88
CA PHE A 114 7.30 16.52 -11.48
C PHE A 114 5.85 16.98 -11.34
N ARG A 115 5.08 16.33 -10.46
CA ARG A 115 3.78 16.82 -9.97
C ARG A 115 3.92 17.50 -8.61
N ASP A 116 3.18 18.57 -8.41
CA ASP A 116 3.04 19.23 -7.10
C ASP A 116 2.01 18.50 -6.23
N ALA A 117 1.96 18.82 -4.94
CA ALA A 117 1.14 18.07 -3.98
C ALA A 117 -0.36 18.09 -4.32
N ASP A 118 -0.87 19.20 -4.85
CA ASP A 118 -2.26 19.36 -5.31
C ASP A 118 -2.58 18.56 -6.58
N ASP A 119 -1.58 18.03 -7.28
CA ASP A 119 -1.73 17.10 -8.41
C ASP A 119 -1.66 15.61 -8.00
N PHE A 120 -1.27 15.33 -6.75
CA PHE A 120 -1.35 13.99 -6.19
C PHE A 120 -2.79 13.62 -5.81
N ARG A 121 -3.10 12.35 -5.89
CA ARG A 121 -4.42 11.75 -5.72
C ARG A 121 -4.40 10.62 -4.71
N ASN A 122 -3.36 10.46 -3.89
CA ASN A 122 -3.37 9.46 -2.81
C ASN A 122 -4.46 9.76 -1.78
N VAL A 123 -4.94 8.73 -1.08
CA VAL A 123 -5.77 8.91 0.11
C VAL A 123 -4.94 9.51 1.24
N ARG A 124 -5.54 10.37 2.07
CA ARG A 124 -4.79 11.05 3.15
C ARG A 124 -4.28 10.11 4.24
N LEU A 125 -4.82 8.89 4.35
CA LEU A 125 -4.25 7.89 5.25
C LEU A 125 -2.84 7.45 4.81
N ALA A 126 -2.57 7.40 3.50
CA ALA A 126 -1.29 6.95 2.96
C ALA A 126 -0.13 7.90 3.30
N GLU A 127 -0.39 9.19 3.38
CA GLU A 127 0.63 10.22 3.62
C GLU A 127 0.94 10.48 5.10
N LEU A 128 0.18 9.91 6.05
CA LEU A 128 0.44 10.16 7.47
C LEU A 128 1.85 9.68 7.88
N PRO A 129 2.54 10.43 8.75
CA PRO A 129 3.87 10.05 9.24
C PRO A 129 3.81 8.74 10.02
N ASN A 130 4.90 7.99 10.03
CA ASN A 130 4.97 6.70 10.73
C ASN A 130 4.70 6.76 12.24
N ASP A 131 5.06 7.88 12.87
CA ASP A 131 5.00 8.08 14.33
C ASP A 131 5.71 6.96 15.11
N ASP A 132 4.97 5.99 15.67
CA ASP A 132 5.53 4.78 16.27
C ASP A 132 5.13 3.52 15.50
N PHE A 133 5.76 2.40 15.85
CA PHE A 133 5.56 1.14 15.14
C PHE A 133 4.09 0.67 15.19
N ALA A 134 3.40 0.87 16.32
CA ALA A 134 1.97 0.54 16.45
C ALA A 134 1.10 1.34 15.46
N PHE A 135 1.36 2.64 15.30
CA PHE A 135 0.68 3.45 14.29
C PHE A 135 0.95 2.96 12.87
N SER A 136 2.21 2.65 12.57
CA SER A 136 2.61 2.18 11.23
C SER A 136 1.95 0.85 10.85
N VAL A 137 1.93 -0.15 11.74
CA VAL A 137 1.30 -1.44 11.43
C VAL A 137 -0.23 -1.35 11.34
N VAL A 138 -0.89 -0.49 12.13
CA VAL A 138 -2.34 -0.24 11.98
C VAL A 138 -2.63 0.45 10.65
N ARG A 139 -1.86 1.48 10.30
CA ARG A 139 -2.00 2.19 9.03
C ARG A 139 -1.82 1.24 7.85
N LEU A 140 -0.80 0.38 7.91
CA LEU A 140 -0.56 -0.67 6.92
C LEU A 140 -1.70 -1.68 6.85
N LEU A 141 -2.20 -2.18 7.99
CA LEU A 141 -3.35 -3.11 8.01
C LEU A 141 -4.56 -2.54 7.29
N ILE A 142 -4.92 -1.28 7.59
CA ILE A 142 -6.08 -0.62 6.97
C ILE A 142 -5.87 -0.43 5.47
N LEU A 143 -4.73 0.12 5.06
CA LEU A 143 -4.43 0.38 3.65
C LEU A 143 -4.34 -0.92 2.86
N SER A 144 -3.64 -1.94 3.36
CA SER A 144 -3.52 -3.23 2.68
C SER A 144 -4.87 -3.95 2.58
N THR A 145 -5.71 -3.89 3.62
CA THR A 145 -7.05 -4.50 3.58
C THR A 145 -7.95 -3.80 2.56
N TRP A 146 -7.99 -2.47 2.59
CA TRP A 146 -8.80 -1.67 1.68
C TRP A 146 -8.34 -1.82 0.22
N ARG A 147 -7.02 -1.72 -0.02
CA ARG A 147 -6.44 -1.91 -1.36
C ARG A 147 -6.63 -3.33 -1.87
N LEU A 148 -6.49 -4.35 -1.03
CA LEU A 148 -6.68 -5.75 -1.43
C LEU A 148 -8.11 -5.98 -1.94
N ALA A 149 -9.13 -5.54 -1.20
CA ALA A 149 -10.52 -5.66 -1.62
C ALA A 149 -10.82 -4.90 -2.94
N HIS A 150 -10.14 -3.76 -3.16
CA HIS A 150 -10.21 -3.05 -4.43
C HIS A 150 -9.53 -3.84 -5.56
N PHE A 151 -8.31 -4.32 -5.34
CA PHE A 151 -7.54 -5.06 -6.34
C PHE A 151 -8.21 -6.38 -6.74
N GLU A 152 -8.85 -7.09 -5.80
CA GLU A 152 -9.63 -8.30 -6.10
C GLU A 152 -10.73 -8.05 -7.13
N ARG A 153 -11.36 -6.87 -7.10
CA ARG A 153 -12.37 -6.48 -8.11
C ARG A 153 -11.71 -6.06 -9.43
N LEU A 154 -10.57 -5.36 -9.37
CA LEU A 154 -9.81 -4.93 -10.54
C LEU A 154 -9.21 -6.08 -11.36
N VAL A 155 -9.05 -7.28 -10.79
CA VAL A 155 -8.64 -8.49 -11.55
C VAL A 155 -9.58 -8.75 -12.74
N THR A 156 -10.84 -8.32 -12.65
CA THR A 156 -11.83 -8.49 -13.74
C THR A 156 -12.06 -7.23 -14.56
N HIS A 157 -11.22 -6.20 -14.41
CA HIS A 157 -11.33 -4.95 -15.15
C HIS A 157 -11.18 -5.19 -16.66
N PRO A 158 -11.95 -4.49 -17.52
CA PRO A 158 -11.88 -4.69 -18.98
C PRO A 158 -10.50 -4.37 -19.57
N ASP A 159 -9.78 -3.39 -19.01
CA ASP A 159 -8.40 -3.11 -19.39
C ASP A 159 -7.46 -4.27 -18.98
N PRO A 160 -6.83 -4.97 -19.94
CA PRO A 160 -6.01 -6.16 -19.66
C PRO A 160 -4.75 -5.84 -18.85
N VAL A 161 -4.16 -4.66 -19.02
CA VAL A 161 -2.96 -4.24 -18.28
C VAL A 161 -3.31 -3.98 -16.82
N LEU A 162 -4.37 -3.20 -16.55
CA LEU A 162 -4.82 -2.97 -15.18
C LEU A 162 -5.25 -4.26 -14.48
N SER A 163 -5.93 -5.17 -15.19
CA SER A 163 -6.28 -6.51 -14.69
C SER A 163 -5.04 -7.32 -14.29
N ALA A 164 -4.00 -7.34 -15.13
CA ALA A 164 -2.74 -8.04 -14.85
C ALA A 164 -2.00 -7.43 -13.65
N ILE A 165 -1.91 -6.09 -13.57
CA ILE A 165 -1.35 -5.38 -12.41
C ILE A 165 -2.10 -5.75 -11.14
N ALA A 166 -3.44 -5.77 -11.19
CA ALA A 166 -4.27 -6.14 -10.07
C ALA A 166 -4.03 -7.60 -9.63
N ALA A 167 -3.95 -8.54 -10.57
CA ALA A 167 -3.70 -9.95 -10.27
C ALA A 167 -2.35 -10.19 -9.57
N LYS A 168 -1.31 -9.44 -9.95
CA LYS A 168 -0.05 -9.42 -9.22
C LYS A 168 -0.22 -8.81 -7.82
N GLY A 169 -0.80 -7.61 -7.76
CA GLY A 169 -0.95 -6.85 -6.52
C GLY A 169 -1.80 -7.54 -5.46
N VAL A 170 -2.77 -8.39 -5.84
CA VAL A 170 -3.56 -9.21 -4.89
C VAL A 170 -2.64 -10.10 -4.05
N LYS A 171 -1.63 -10.74 -4.65
CA LYS A 171 -0.70 -11.64 -3.92
C LYS A 171 0.14 -10.85 -2.92
N GLU A 172 0.69 -9.71 -3.36
CA GLU A 172 1.50 -8.82 -2.53
C GLU A 172 0.67 -8.24 -1.36
N LEU A 173 -0.50 -7.66 -1.66
CA LEU A 173 -1.37 -7.05 -0.65
C LEU A 173 -1.93 -8.07 0.35
N THR A 174 -2.11 -9.32 -0.05
CA THR A 174 -2.47 -10.42 0.85
C THR A 174 -1.37 -10.64 1.89
N TYR A 175 -0.11 -10.68 1.45
CA TYR A 175 1.04 -10.78 2.35
C TYR A 175 1.15 -9.54 3.26
N HIS A 176 0.98 -8.33 2.72
CA HIS A 176 1.04 -7.08 3.49
C HIS A 176 -0.02 -7.04 4.60
N ARG A 177 -1.27 -7.43 4.27
CA ARG A 177 -2.38 -7.52 5.23
C ARG A 177 -2.08 -8.53 6.33
N GLN A 178 -1.56 -9.70 5.97
CA GLN A 178 -1.25 -10.75 6.94
C GLN A 178 -0.17 -10.28 7.92
N TYR A 179 0.95 -9.76 7.40
CA TYR A 179 2.04 -9.20 8.20
C TYR A 179 1.54 -8.15 9.20
N ALA A 180 0.73 -7.20 8.72
CA ALA A 180 0.20 -6.14 9.57
C ALA A 180 -0.80 -6.68 10.61
N ALA A 181 -1.66 -7.63 10.24
CA ALA A 181 -2.62 -8.27 11.14
C ALA A 181 -1.91 -9.01 12.28
N ASP A 182 -0.86 -9.78 11.98
CA ASP A 182 -0.09 -10.52 12.98
C ASP A 182 0.56 -9.57 13.99
N TRP A 183 1.08 -8.44 13.54
CA TRP A 183 1.63 -7.41 14.42
C TRP A 183 0.57 -6.69 15.26
N VAL A 184 -0.60 -6.42 14.68
CA VAL A 184 -1.72 -5.83 15.43
C VAL A 184 -2.18 -6.76 16.55
N VAL A 185 -2.29 -8.07 16.28
CA VAL A 185 -2.62 -9.07 17.30
C VAL A 185 -1.52 -9.17 18.35
N ARG A 186 -0.26 -9.31 17.93
CA ARG A 186 0.89 -9.45 18.84
C ARG A 186 1.03 -8.29 19.81
N LEU A 187 0.88 -7.05 19.33
CA LEU A 187 1.03 -5.86 20.17
C LEU A 187 -0.25 -5.53 20.93
N GLY A 188 -1.42 -5.83 20.36
CA GLY A 188 -2.71 -5.68 21.04
C GLY A 188 -2.85 -6.61 22.24
N ASP A 189 -2.54 -7.90 22.10
CA ASP A 189 -2.59 -8.88 23.19
C ASP A 189 -1.21 -9.08 23.88
N GLY A 190 -0.36 -8.05 23.82
CA GLY A 190 0.99 -8.08 24.36
C GLY A 190 1.05 -7.59 25.81
N THR A 191 1.67 -6.43 25.99
CA THR A 191 1.76 -5.74 27.29
C THR A 191 0.69 -4.65 27.39
N GLU A 192 0.43 -4.16 28.60
CA GLU A 192 -0.44 -2.99 28.80
C GLU A 192 -0.01 -1.78 27.96
N GLU A 193 1.30 -1.54 27.83
CA GLU A 193 1.84 -0.43 27.05
C GLU A 193 1.66 -0.63 25.54
N SER A 194 1.92 -1.83 25.02
CA SER A 194 1.70 -2.12 23.59
C SER A 194 0.22 -2.10 23.23
N HIS A 195 -0.64 -2.63 24.11
CA HIS A 195 -2.10 -2.58 23.97
C HIS A 195 -2.59 -1.13 23.90
N ARG A 196 -2.15 -0.29 24.83
CA ARG A 196 -2.50 1.14 24.89
C ARG A 196 -2.08 1.87 23.61
N ARG A 197 -0.87 1.60 23.08
CA ARG A 197 -0.40 2.20 21.82
C ARG A 197 -1.21 1.72 20.62
N MET A 198 -1.53 0.43 20.56
CA MET A 198 -2.32 -0.15 19.47
C MET A 198 -3.74 0.43 19.43
N ARG A 199 -4.39 0.56 20.58
CA ARG A 199 -5.68 1.23 20.70
C ARG A 199 -5.60 2.69 20.25
N ARG A 200 -4.58 3.43 20.68
CA ARG A 200 -4.38 4.84 20.25
C ARG A 200 -4.14 4.94 18.74
N ALA A 201 -3.43 3.99 18.15
CA ALA A 201 -3.22 3.93 16.71
C ALA A 201 -4.54 3.74 15.95
N LEU A 202 -5.38 2.78 16.37
CA LEU A 202 -6.73 2.59 15.82
C LEU A 202 -7.59 3.86 15.93
N GLU A 203 -7.61 4.50 17.09
CA GLU A 203 -8.35 5.76 17.32
C GLU A 203 -7.88 6.88 16.37
N ARG A 204 -6.60 6.92 16.00
CA ARG A 204 -6.03 7.95 15.12
C ARG A 204 -6.23 7.70 13.63
N VAL A 205 -6.26 6.44 13.18
CA VAL A 205 -6.55 6.13 11.77
C VAL A 205 -8.05 6.18 11.47
N ALA A 206 -8.89 5.93 12.48
CA ALA A 206 -10.34 5.82 12.35
C ALA A 206 -10.99 7.01 11.59
N PRO A 207 -10.63 8.29 11.83
CA PRO A 207 -11.25 9.42 11.13
C PRO A 207 -11.06 9.41 9.60
N TYR A 208 -10.06 8.68 9.08
CA TYR A 208 -9.77 8.58 7.64
C TYR A 208 -10.61 7.53 6.91
N PHE A 209 -11.35 6.67 7.63
CA PHE A 209 -12.19 5.63 7.01
C PHE A 209 -13.26 6.21 6.08
N GLY A 210 -13.80 7.39 6.41
CA GLY A 210 -14.80 8.06 5.58
C GLY A 210 -14.29 8.37 4.17
N GLU A 211 -13.06 8.85 4.07
CA GLU A 211 -12.42 9.11 2.77
C GLU A 211 -12.16 7.81 2.01
N LEU A 212 -11.60 6.78 2.67
CA LEU A 212 -11.33 5.49 2.02
C LEU A 212 -12.58 4.90 1.37
N PHE A 213 -13.71 4.89 2.09
CA PHE A 213 -14.97 4.35 1.58
C PHE A 213 -15.68 5.27 0.58
N THR A 214 -15.33 6.57 0.55
CA THR A 214 -15.76 7.47 -0.53
C THR A 214 -14.93 7.26 -1.78
N ALA A 215 -13.62 7.02 -1.64
CA ALA A 215 -12.71 6.74 -2.73
C ALA A 215 -13.00 5.37 -3.37
N TYR A 216 -13.31 4.35 -2.57
CA TYR A 216 -13.76 3.06 -3.04
C TYR A 216 -14.50 2.29 -1.93
N ASP A 217 -15.76 1.92 -2.18
CA ASP A 217 -16.60 1.31 -1.16
C ASP A 217 -16.35 -0.21 -1.02
N VAL A 218 -15.58 -0.55 0.00
CA VAL A 218 -15.27 -1.92 0.48
C VAL A 218 -15.47 -2.00 1.99
N ARG A 219 -16.45 -1.25 2.50
CA ARG A 219 -16.67 -1.10 3.95
C ARG A 219 -16.87 -2.43 4.65
N ASP A 220 -17.63 -3.33 4.05
CA ASP A 220 -17.98 -4.61 4.66
C ASP A 220 -16.77 -5.54 4.73
N GLU A 221 -15.93 -5.58 3.70
CA GLU A 221 -14.69 -6.36 3.66
C GLU A 221 -13.69 -5.84 4.71
N VAL A 222 -13.49 -4.52 4.76
CA VAL A 222 -12.59 -3.90 5.75
C VAL A 222 -13.11 -4.14 7.17
N ALA A 223 -14.42 -3.98 7.40
CA ALA A 223 -15.01 -4.20 8.70
C ALA A 223 -14.95 -5.67 9.14
N ALA A 224 -15.05 -6.63 8.21
CA ALA A 224 -14.92 -8.05 8.51
C ALA A 224 -13.52 -8.41 9.01
N VAL A 225 -12.48 -7.97 8.29
CA VAL A 225 -11.09 -8.18 8.70
C VAL A 225 -10.79 -7.48 10.02
N LEU A 226 -11.22 -6.22 10.18
CA LEU A 226 -10.97 -5.50 11.43
C LEU A 226 -11.65 -6.13 12.62
N ARG A 227 -12.88 -6.64 12.48
CA ARG A 227 -13.55 -7.37 13.58
C ARG A 227 -12.72 -8.57 14.01
N GLN A 228 -12.28 -9.39 13.06
CA GLN A 228 -11.47 -10.57 13.35
C GLN A 228 -10.15 -10.20 14.05
N VAL A 229 -9.43 -9.21 13.52
CA VAL A 229 -8.13 -8.80 14.06
C VAL A 229 -8.28 -8.13 15.43
N THR A 230 -9.26 -7.24 15.61
CA THR A 230 -9.46 -6.54 16.89
C THR A 230 -9.96 -7.49 17.98
N GLU A 231 -10.83 -8.45 17.65
CA GLU A 231 -11.26 -9.49 18.59
C GLU A 231 -10.07 -10.34 19.06
N ALA A 232 -9.23 -10.82 18.13
CA ALA A 232 -8.03 -11.58 18.47
C ALA A 232 -6.99 -10.77 19.26
N ALA A 233 -6.93 -9.46 19.03
CA ALA A 233 -6.00 -8.54 19.71
C ALA A 233 -6.53 -7.99 21.06
N GLY A 234 -7.75 -8.37 21.47
CA GLY A 234 -8.41 -7.80 22.65
C GLY A 234 -8.76 -6.31 22.52
N LEU A 235 -8.75 -5.74 21.32
CA LEU A 235 -8.97 -4.32 21.05
C LEU A 235 -10.44 -4.03 20.73
N PRO A 236 -10.96 -2.84 21.07
CA PRO A 236 -12.29 -2.43 20.62
C PRO A 236 -12.29 -2.09 19.13
N MET A 237 -13.39 -2.39 18.45
CA MET A 237 -13.64 -1.85 17.11
C MET A 237 -13.63 -0.30 17.16
N PRO A 238 -12.92 0.36 16.23
CA PRO A 238 -12.85 1.82 16.24
C PRO A 238 -14.20 2.44 15.88
N VAL A 239 -14.63 3.41 16.68
CA VAL A 239 -15.72 4.32 16.31
C VAL A 239 -15.12 5.50 15.58
N TYR A 240 -15.58 5.76 14.36
CA TYR A 240 -15.04 6.86 13.55
C TYR A 240 -16.06 7.97 13.32
N ARG A 241 -15.56 9.20 13.36
CA ARG A 241 -16.22 10.40 12.83
C ARG A 241 -15.38 10.89 11.65
N PRO A 242 -15.89 10.81 10.41
CA PRO A 242 -15.11 11.20 9.23
C PRO A 242 -14.57 12.63 9.31
N LEU A 243 -13.32 12.82 8.85
CA LEU A 243 -12.79 14.15 8.58
C LEU A 243 -13.29 14.67 7.22
N PRO A 244 -13.62 15.97 7.09
CA PRO A 244 -13.87 16.57 5.77
C PRO A 244 -12.59 16.55 4.94
N GLY A 245 -12.72 16.63 3.62
CA GLY A 245 -11.60 16.63 2.66
C GLY A 245 -11.31 15.27 2.06
N ALA A 246 -10.57 15.25 0.95
CA ALA A 246 -10.19 14.04 0.24
C ALA A 246 -8.92 14.27 -0.60
N GLY A 247 -7.89 13.47 -0.37
CA GLY A 247 -6.65 13.52 -1.15
C GLY A 247 -6.89 13.13 -2.62
N ARG A 248 -7.94 12.35 -2.90
CA ARG A 248 -8.45 12.13 -4.28
C ARG A 248 -8.77 13.43 -5.04
N ASN A 249 -9.05 14.52 -4.34
CA ASN A 249 -9.34 15.83 -4.93
C ASN A 249 -8.14 16.80 -4.86
N GLY A 250 -6.95 16.34 -4.46
CA GLY A 250 -5.79 17.19 -4.20
C GLY A 250 -5.84 17.93 -2.85
N ASP A 251 -6.85 17.66 -2.01
CA ASP A 251 -6.97 18.21 -0.66
C ASP A 251 -6.25 17.30 0.34
N HIS A 252 -4.95 17.55 0.51
CA HIS A 252 -4.05 16.75 1.33
C HIS A 252 -3.79 17.38 2.70
N THR A 253 -3.27 16.58 3.63
CA THR A 253 -2.82 17.06 4.94
C THR A 253 -1.54 17.88 4.79
N GLU A 254 -1.11 18.52 5.89
CA GLU A 254 0.18 19.20 5.96
C GLU A 254 1.40 18.28 5.74
N HIS A 255 1.20 16.95 5.69
CA HIS A 255 2.26 15.96 5.65
C HIS A 255 2.74 15.61 4.24
N LEU A 256 1.91 15.79 3.20
CA LEU A 256 2.27 15.36 1.85
C LEU A 256 3.35 16.24 1.22
N ALA A 257 3.18 17.57 1.27
CA ALA A 257 4.11 18.48 0.59
C ALA A 257 5.58 18.34 1.09
N PRO A 258 5.86 18.23 2.41
CA PRO A 258 7.22 17.96 2.88
C PRO A 258 7.76 16.59 2.45
N LEU A 259 6.91 15.56 2.41
CA LEU A 259 7.29 14.22 1.96
C LEU A 259 7.71 14.23 0.48
N LEU A 260 6.93 14.91 -0.36
CA LEU A 260 7.24 15.08 -1.78
C LEU A 260 8.48 15.96 -1.99
N ALA A 261 8.68 17.00 -1.19
CA ALA A 261 9.87 17.84 -1.29
C ALA A 261 11.16 17.01 -1.10
N GLU A 262 11.17 16.05 -0.18
CA GLU A 262 12.28 15.11 0.00
C GLU A 262 12.41 14.14 -1.18
N LEU A 263 11.32 13.44 -1.52
CA LEU A 263 11.24 12.46 -2.61
C LEU A 263 11.71 13.04 -3.96
N GLN A 264 11.32 14.27 -4.26
CA GLN A 264 11.50 14.90 -5.57
C GLN A 264 12.76 15.77 -5.65
N SER A 265 13.47 15.94 -4.53
CA SER A 265 14.56 16.93 -4.39
C SER A 265 15.64 16.81 -5.47
N VAL A 266 16.20 15.62 -5.67
CA VAL A 266 17.29 15.38 -6.63
C VAL A 266 16.81 15.51 -8.08
N ALA A 267 15.65 14.93 -8.39
CA ALA A 267 15.06 14.99 -9.73
C ALA A 267 14.73 16.44 -10.14
N ARG A 268 14.18 17.25 -9.23
CA ARG A 268 13.87 18.66 -9.50
C ARG A 268 15.12 19.55 -9.55
N ALA A 269 16.19 19.19 -8.84
CA ALA A 269 17.47 19.91 -8.93
C ALA A 269 18.20 19.65 -10.27
N HIS A 270 17.97 18.48 -10.88
CA HIS A 270 18.63 18.05 -12.11
C HIS A 270 17.62 17.43 -13.11
N PRO A 271 16.70 18.24 -13.68
CA PRO A 271 15.55 17.72 -14.45
C PRO A 271 15.93 17.03 -15.77
N GLU A 272 17.09 17.33 -16.34
CA GLU A 272 17.58 16.74 -17.60
C GLU A 272 18.53 15.54 -17.36
N ALA A 273 18.73 15.11 -16.12
CA ALA A 273 19.62 13.99 -15.78
C ALA A 273 18.98 12.63 -16.14
N THR A 274 19.82 11.62 -16.33
CA THR A 274 19.42 10.22 -16.55
C THR A 274 20.14 9.34 -15.53
N TRP A 275 19.43 8.37 -14.94
CA TRP A 275 19.88 7.52 -13.84
C TRP A 275 19.74 6.03 -14.18
#